data_AF-A0A699XHY6-F1
#
_entry.id   AF-A0A699XHY6-F1
#
_cell.length_a   1.000
_cell.length_b   1.000
_cell.length_c   1.000
_cell.angle_alpha   90.00
_cell.angle_beta   90.00
_cell.angle_gamma   90.00
#
_symmetry.space_group_name_H-M   'P 1'
#
loop_
_entity.id
_entity.type
_entity.pdbx_description
1 polymer ?
#
loop_
_entity_poly.entity_id
_entity_poly.type
_entity_poly.pdbx_seq_one_letter_code
_entity_poly.pdbx_strand_id
1 'polypeptide(L)'
;RLAKAAGVPLRTVSYAGLKDRQALTRQWFSIQLPGKADPQMAAAENDSLKILDSKRHKRKLQRGAHAANGFTLRLTQLQAE
;
A
#
# COMPACT_ATOMS: atom_id res chain seq x y z
N ARG A 1 -2.24 9.31 5.63
CA ARG A 1 -0.77 9.52 5.65
C ARG A 1 -0.20 9.73 4.26
N LEU A 2 -0.31 8.75 3.34
CA LEU A 2 0.19 8.90 1.97
C LEU A 2 -0.32 10.17 1.25
N ALA A 3 -1.64 10.41 1.28
CA ALA A 3 -2.23 11.62 0.70
C ALA A 3 -1.66 12.92 1.32
N LYS A 4 -1.47 12.93 2.65
CA LYS A 4 -0.91 14.07 3.39
C LYS A 4 0.55 14.31 3.01
N ALA A 5 1.37 13.26 3.00
CA ALA A 5 2.78 13.35 2.59
C ALA A 5 2.93 13.81 1.13
N ALA A 6 2.03 13.39 0.26
CA ALA A 6 2.01 13.82 -1.14
C ALA A 6 1.32 15.17 -1.39
N GLY A 7 0.74 15.81 -0.36
CA GLY A 7 0.02 17.08 -0.51
C GLY A 7 -1.18 17.00 -1.46
N VAL A 8 -1.93 15.89 -1.44
CA VAL A 8 -3.07 15.64 -2.33
C VAL A 8 -4.34 15.24 -1.56
N PRO A 9 -5.53 15.42 -2.15
CA PRO A 9 -6.78 14.93 -1.57
C PRO A 9 -6.80 13.40 -1.42
N LEU A 10 -7.43 12.88 -0.36
CA LEU A 10 -7.47 11.43 -0.11
C LEU A 10 -8.05 10.62 -1.29
N ARG A 11 -9.03 11.16 -2.01
CA ARG A 11 -9.68 10.51 -3.17
C ARG A 11 -8.72 10.19 -4.33
N THR A 12 -7.55 10.82 -4.39
CA THR A 12 -6.55 10.60 -5.45
C THR A 12 -5.63 9.43 -5.14
N VAL A 13 -5.67 8.92 -3.91
CA VAL A 13 -4.97 7.71 -3.48
C VAL A 13 -5.86 6.50 -3.73
N SER A 14 -5.31 5.43 -4.28
CA SER A 14 -6.05 4.19 -4.57
C SER A 14 -5.18 2.97 -4.39
N TYR A 15 -5.84 1.81 -4.28
CA TYR A 15 -5.24 0.53 -3.94
C TYR A 15 -6.08 -0.60 -4.55
N ALA A 16 -5.46 -1.78 -4.70
CA ALA A 16 -6.12 -2.92 -5.34
C ALA A 16 -7.11 -3.65 -4.44
N GLY A 17 -6.94 -3.61 -3.13
CA GLY A 17 -7.85 -4.22 -2.17
C GLY A 17 -7.46 -3.85 -0.74
N LEU A 18 -8.36 -4.09 0.20
CA LEU A 18 -8.00 -3.97 1.61
C LEU A 18 -7.04 -5.12 1.99
N LYS A 19 -6.29 -4.90 3.06
CA LYS A 19 -5.40 -5.87 3.69
C LYS A 19 -5.74 -5.91 5.17
N ASP A 20 -5.42 -7.04 5.81
CA ASP A 20 -5.78 -7.27 7.20
C ASP A 20 -5.13 -6.22 8.11
N ARG A 21 -5.93 -5.71 9.06
CA ARG A 21 -5.48 -4.71 10.03
C ARG A 21 -4.47 -5.30 11.03
N GLN A 22 -4.66 -6.58 11.39
CA GLN A 22 -3.84 -7.30 12.36
C GLN A 22 -2.91 -8.30 11.66
N ALA A 23 -2.07 -7.80 10.76
CA ALA A 23 -1.04 -8.58 10.09
C ALA A 23 0.09 -7.66 9.60
N LEU A 24 1.27 -8.23 9.35
CA LEU A 24 2.28 -7.54 8.55
C LEU A 24 1.91 -7.69 7.07
N THR A 25 1.54 -6.58 6.44
CA THR A 25 1.03 -6.60 5.06
C THR A 25 1.89 -5.73 4.15
N ARG A 26 2.01 -6.15 2.89
CA ARG A 26 2.66 -5.39 1.82
C ARG A 26 1.67 -5.20 0.68
N GLN A 27 1.51 -3.99 0.21
CA GLN A 27 0.65 -3.68 -0.93
C GLN A 27 1.11 -2.43 -1.67
N TRP A 28 0.66 -2.32 -2.92
CA TRP A 28 0.83 -1.11 -3.71
C TRP A 28 -0.29 -0.11 -3.46
N PHE A 29 0.07 1.17 -3.45
CA PHE A 29 -0.84 2.30 -3.59
C PHE A 29 -0.49 3.06 -4.86
N SER A 30 -1.49 3.62 -5.53
CA SER A 30 -1.27 4.62 -6.57
C SER A 30 -1.74 5.99 -6.09
N ILE A 31 -0.96 7.03 -6.40
CA ILE A 31 -1.30 8.44 -6.12
C ILE A 31 -1.36 9.17 -7.45
N GLN A 32 -2.50 9.80 -7.77
CA GLN A 32 -2.59 10.60 -9.00
C GLN A 32 -1.86 11.94 -8.84
N LEU A 33 -0.84 12.14 -9.68
CA LEU A 33 0.07 13.29 -9.66
C LEU A 33 0.29 13.87 -11.08
N PRO A 34 -0.77 14.34 -11.77
CA PRO A 34 -0.66 14.86 -13.13
C PRO A 34 0.21 16.12 -13.15
N GLY A 35 1.27 16.12 -13.96
CA GLY A 35 2.19 17.26 -14.10
C GLY A 35 2.99 17.62 -12.84
N LYS A 36 2.90 16.83 -11.76
CA LYS A 36 3.63 17.04 -10.52
C LYS A 36 4.87 16.15 -10.46
N ALA A 37 5.96 16.68 -9.91
CA ALA A 37 7.15 15.92 -9.55
C ALA A 37 6.85 14.84 -8.50
N ASP A 38 7.79 13.93 -8.27
CA ASP A 38 7.66 12.91 -7.23
C ASP A 38 7.65 13.55 -5.84
N PRO A 39 6.65 13.26 -4.99
CA PRO A 39 6.59 13.82 -3.65
C PRO A 39 7.64 13.19 -2.74
N GLN A 40 8.11 13.95 -1.75
CA GLN A 40 8.96 13.42 -0.68
C GLN A 40 8.13 12.56 0.28
N MET A 41 8.19 11.25 0.11
CA MET A 41 7.29 10.33 0.82
C MET A 41 7.77 9.90 2.21
N ALA A 42 9.01 10.21 2.61
CA ALA A 42 9.59 9.84 3.90
C ALA A 42 8.71 10.27 5.10
N ALA A 43 8.01 11.41 4.99
CA ALA A 43 7.11 11.91 6.02
C ALA A 43 5.84 11.04 6.24
N ALA A 44 5.58 10.06 5.36
CA ALA A 44 4.50 9.10 5.58
C ALA A 44 4.90 7.95 6.53
N GLU A 45 6.19 7.65 6.63
CA GLU A 45 6.70 6.47 7.33
C GLU A 45 6.66 6.62 8.86
N ASN A 46 6.53 5.50 9.55
CA ASN A 46 6.66 5.34 11.00
C ASN A 46 6.76 3.85 11.36
N ASP A 47 6.68 3.53 12.65
CA ASP A 47 6.72 2.15 13.18
C ASP A 47 5.71 1.17 12.55
N SER A 48 4.61 1.66 11.99
CA SER A 48 3.54 0.85 11.40
C SER A 48 3.42 0.96 9.87
N LEU A 49 4.23 1.81 9.23
CA LEU A 49 4.21 2.02 7.78
C LEU A 49 5.62 2.31 7.27
N LYS A 50 6.11 1.46 6.37
CA LYS A 50 7.38 1.64 5.66
C LYS A 50 7.14 1.64 4.16
N ILE A 51 7.85 2.51 3.44
CA ILE A 51 7.87 2.54 1.98
C ILE A 51 9.01 1.65 1.51
N LEU A 52 8.66 0.63 0.74
CA LEU A 52 9.63 -0.33 0.22
C LEU A 52 10.09 0.02 -1.20
N ASP A 53 9.20 0.59 -2.01
CA ASP A 53 9.45 0.95 -3.41
C ASP A 53 8.48 2.05 -3.87
N SER A 54 8.90 2.84 -4.86
CA SER A 54 8.10 3.89 -5.49
C SER A 54 8.48 4.07 -6.95
N LYS A 55 7.50 4.07 -7.86
CA LYS A 55 7.70 4.26 -9.30
C LYS A 55 6.52 4.97 -9.96
N ARG A 56 6.80 5.69 -11.04
CA ARG A 56 5.77 6.27 -11.92
C ARG A 56 5.04 5.17 -12.69
N HIS A 57 3.74 5.34 -12.86
CA HIS A 57 2.91 4.44 -13.64
C HIS A 57 1.82 5.23 -14.37
N LYS A 58 1.50 4.85 -15.63
CA LYS A 58 0.55 5.59 -16.48
C LYS A 58 -0.91 5.39 -16.06
N ARG A 59 -1.23 4.27 -15.39
CA ARG A 59 -2.60 3.92 -14.98
C ARG A 59 -2.74 3.96 -13.47
N LYS A 60 -3.88 4.47 -13.01
CA LYS A 60 -4.33 4.35 -11.61
C LYS A 60 -4.51 2.87 -11.24
N LEU A 61 -4.12 2.49 -10.02
CA LEU A 61 -4.38 1.16 -9.49
C LEU A 61 -5.86 1.05 -9.12
N GLN A 62 -6.57 0.15 -9.80
CA GLN A 62 -8.00 -0.07 -9.60
C GLN A 62 -8.25 -1.12 -8.52
N ARG A 63 -9.42 -1.07 -7.88
CA ARG A 63 -9.87 -2.16 -7.00
C ARG A 63 -9.98 -3.46 -7.80
N GLY A 64 -9.59 -4.57 -7.18
CA GLY A 64 -9.53 -5.89 -7.81
C GLY A 64 -8.32 -6.11 -8.72
N ALA A 65 -7.52 -5.08 -9.04
CA ALA A 65 -6.43 -5.19 -10.03
C ALA A 65 -5.13 -5.84 -9.50
N HIS A 66 -5.24 -6.76 -8.52
CA HIS A 66 -4.11 -7.57 -8.06
C HIS A 66 -4.32 -9.00 -8.54
N ALA A 67 -3.25 -9.66 -8.99
CA ALA A 67 -3.34 -11.04 -9.46
C ALA A 67 -3.53 -12.04 -8.31
N ALA A 68 -2.80 -11.83 -7.20
CA ALA A 68 -2.82 -12.72 -6.03
C ALA A 68 -2.30 -12.00 -4.79
N ASN A 69 -2.46 -12.65 -3.63
CA ASN A 69 -1.77 -12.31 -2.39
C ASN A 69 -0.91 -13.51 -1.97
N GLY A 70 0.35 -13.26 -1.63
CA GLY A 70 1.21 -14.27 -1.00
C GLY A 70 1.01 -14.23 0.50
N PHE A 71 0.79 -15.39 1.11
CA PHE A 71 0.63 -15.52 2.56
C PHE A 71 1.80 -16.31 3.14
N THR A 72 2.35 -15.81 4.25
CA THR A 72 3.24 -16.55 5.12
C THR A 72 2.58 -16.59 6.47
N LEU A 73 2.11 -17.77 6.86
CA LEU A 73 1.36 -17.97 8.09
C LEU A 73 2.20 -18.80 9.05
N ARG A 74 2.16 -18.45 10.34
CA ARG A 74 2.69 -19.30 11.41
C ARG A 74 1.52 -19.77 12.25
N LEU A 75 1.20 -21.05 12.14
CA LEU A 75 0.28 -21.70 13.06
C LEU A 75 1.01 -21.95 14.38
N THR A 76 0.35 -21.67 15.49
CA THR A 76 0.83 -21.94 16.84
C THR A 76 -0.19 -22.82 17.54
N GLN A 77 0.27 -23.73 18.42
CA GLN A 77 -0.59 -24.64 19.18
C GLN A 77 -1.43 -25.59 18.31
N LEU A 78 -0.87 -26.08 17.20
CA LEU A 78 -1.53 -27.08 16.38
C LEU A 78 -1.60 -28.42 17.12
N GLN A 79 -2.81 -28.97 17.24
CA GLN A 79 -3.07 -30.37 17.63
C GLN A 79 -3.65 -31.07 16.40
N ALA A 80 -3.03 -32.19 16.00
CA ALA A 80 -3.50 -33.01 14.89
C ALA A 80 -3.60 -34.46 15.38
N GLU A 81 -4.66 -35.17 14.97
CA GLU A 81 -4.86 -36.60 15.19
C GLU A 81 -4.17 -37.44 14.11
#